data_AF-A0ABD2M0T1-F1
#
_entry.id   AF-A0ABD2M0T1-F1
#
_cell.length_a   1.000
_cell.length_b   1.000
_cell.length_c   1.000
_cell.angle_alpha   90.00
_cell.angle_beta   90.00
_cell.angle_gamma   90.00
#
_symmetry.space_group_name_H-M   'P 1'
#
loop_
_entity.id
_entity.type
_entity.pdbx_description
1 polymer ?
#
loop_
_entity_poly.entity_id
_entity_poly.type
_entity_poly.pdbx_seq_one_letter_code
_entity_poly.pdbx_strand_id
1 'polypeptide(L)'
;MDTKQKAKQLMNELGEIDALIKQHGAILAENRIGMSEPLVDANGFPRDDVDVRAVRIARHEINCLQNDRKQKMNEIESALHAIHAQARNESNGQQQKTKE
;
A
#
# COMPACT_ATOMS: atom_id res chain seq x y z
N MET A 1 0.47 23.84 2.49
CA MET A 1 -0.21 22.58 2.86
C MET A 1 0.41 22.11 4.17
N ASP A 2 -0.40 21.93 5.21
CA ASP A 2 0.05 21.43 6.51
C ASP A 2 0.62 20.00 6.34
N THR A 3 1.85 19.77 6.82
CA THR A 3 2.54 18.48 6.73
C THR A 3 1.74 17.38 7.43
N LYS A 4 1.00 17.73 8.49
CA LYS A 4 0.10 16.81 9.20
C LYS A 4 -1.12 16.43 8.37
N GLN A 5 -1.72 17.39 7.63
CA GLN A 5 -2.82 17.09 6.72
C GLN A 5 -2.39 16.16 5.59
N LYS A 6 -1.19 16.40 5.02
CA LYS A 6 -0.62 15.53 3.97
C LYS A 6 -0.40 14.10 4.49
N ALA A 7 0.17 13.92 5.68
CA ALA A 7 0.35 12.60 6.28
C ALA A 7 -1.00 11.88 6.49
N LYS A 8 -2.04 12.60 6.94
CA LYS A 8 -3.39 12.04 7.11
C LYS A 8 -4.02 11.60 5.79
N GLN A 9 -3.85 12.38 4.71
CA GLN A 9 -4.33 12.01 3.38
C GLN A 9 -3.65 10.73 2.87
N LEU A 10 -2.33 10.64 2.99
CA LEU A 10 -1.58 9.45 2.59
C LEU A 10 -2.00 8.19 3.36
N MET A 11 -2.34 8.32 4.65
CA MET A 11 -2.86 7.21 5.44
C MET A 11 -4.25 6.74 4.97
N ASN A 12 -5.12 7.67 4.57
CA ASN A 12 -6.42 7.32 4.01
C ASN A 12 -6.28 6.59 2.67
N GLU A 13 -5.46 7.12 1.77
CA GLU A 13 -5.16 6.48 0.48
C GLU A 13 -4.56 5.08 0.67
N LEU A 14 -3.67 4.90 1.64
CA LEU A 14 -3.13 3.59 2.00
C LEU A 14 -4.24 2.61 2.42
N GLY A 15 -5.20 3.08 3.21
CA GLY A 15 -6.36 2.28 3.63
C GLY A 15 -7.27 1.87 2.45
N GLU A 16 -7.44 2.75 1.47
CA GLU A 16 -8.16 2.44 0.23
C GLU A 16 -7.43 1.36 -0.59
N ILE A 17 -6.11 1.49 -0.73
CA ILE A 17 -5.28 0.48 -1.41
C ILE A 17 -5.38 -0.88 -0.71
N ASP A 18 -5.31 -0.91 0.63
CA ASP A 18 -5.44 -2.15 1.41
C ASP A 18 -6.83 -2.77 1.23
N ALA A 19 -7.89 -1.97 1.12
CA ALA A 19 -9.23 -2.45 0.84
C ALA A 19 -9.34 -3.07 -0.57
N LEU A 20 -8.74 -2.44 -1.58
CA LEU A 20 -8.70 -2.96 -2.95
C LEU A 20 -7.91 -4.27 -3.03
N ILE A 21 -6.76 -4.38 -2.34
CA ILE A 21 -5.99 -5.63 -2.25
C ILE A 21 -6.87 -6.74 -1.68
N LYS A 22 -7.62 -6.45 -0.60
CA LYS A 22 -8.53 -7.42 0.01
C LYS A 22 -9.65 -7.84 -0.94
N GLN A 23 -10.21 -6.91 -1.70
CA GLN A 23 -11.25 -7.20 -2.68
C GLN A 23 -10.73 -8.14 -3.78
N HIS A 24 -9.57 -7.86 -4.37
CA HIS A 24 -8.97 -8.76 -5.36
C HIS A 24 -8.54 -10.10 -4.73
N GLY A 25 -8.11 -10.10 -3.48
CA GLY A 25 -7.82 -11.31 -2.72
C GLY A 25 -9.05 -12.21 -2.53
N ALA A 26 -10.24 -11.64 -2.42
CA ALA A 26 -11.49 -12.41 -2.36
C ALA A 26 -11.77 -13.15 -3.68
N ILE A 27 -11.46 -12.54 -4.83
CA ILE A 27 -11.60 -13.19 -6.15
C ILE A 27 -10.67 -14.41 -6.25
N LEU A 28 -9.45 -14.31 -5.73
CA LEU A 28 -8.51 -15.43 -5.65
C LEU A 28 -9.03 -16.54 -4.74
N ALA A 29 -9.58 -16.19 -3.58
CA ALA A 29 -10.14 -17.14 -2.63
C ALA A 29 -11.39 -17.86 -3.19
N GLU A 30 -12.24 -17.16 -3.93
CA GLU A 30 -13.41 -17.73 -4.61
C GLU A 30 -13.01 -18.75 -5.67
N ASN A 31 -11.94 -18.47 -6.41
CA ASN A 31 -11.33 -19.39 -7.37
C ASN A 31 -10.38 -20.42 -6.73
N ARG A 32 -10.30 -20.46 -5.38
CA ARG A 32 -9.47 -21.40 -4.60
C ARG A 32 -8.00 -21.47 -5.06
N ILE A 33 -7.46 -20.34 -5.51
CA ILE A 33 -6.12 -20.29 -6.10
C ILE A 33 -5.30 -19.17 -5.48
N GLY A 34 -4.08 -19.47 -5.06
CA GLY A 34 -3.14 -18.49 -4.52
C GLY A 34 -2.54 -17.56 -5.58
N MET A 35 -1.65 -16.65 -5.16
CA MET A 35 -0.95 -15.73 -6.08
C MET A 35 0.09 -16.41 -6.97
N SER A 36 0.66 -17.53 -6.53
CA SER A 36 1.83 -18.18 -7.17
C SER A 36 1.51 -19.49 -7.88
N GLU A 37 0.25 -19.94 -7.83
CA GLU A 37 -0.13 -21.24 -8.37
C GLU A 37 -0.23 -21.23 -9.91
N PRO A 38 0.01 -22.37 -10.59
CA PRO A 38 -0.07 -22.44 -12.04
C PRO A 38 -1.51 -22.21 -12.53
N LEU A 39 -1.68 -21.44 -13.61
CA LEU A 39 -2.97 -21.25 -14.28
C LEU A 39 -3.20 -22.25 -15.43
N VAL A 40 -2.24 -23.14 -15.64
CA VAL A 40 -2.28 -24.17 -16.66
C VAL A 40 -2.29 -25.55 -16.00
N ASP A 41 -2.83 -26.52 -16.72
CA ASP A 41 -2.78 -27.94 -16.37
C ASP A 41 -1.41 -28.56 -16.73
N ALA A 42 -1.28 -29.88 -16.54
CA ALA A 42 -0.05 -30.61 -16.86
C ALA A 42 0.24 -30.70 -18.38
N ASN A 43 -0.77 -30.47 -19.22
CA ASN A 43 -0.67 -30.55 -20.68
C ASN A 43 -0.44 -29.16 -21.31
N GLY A 44 -0.47 -28.08 -20.53
CA GLY A 44 -0.26 -26.71 -20.96
C GLY A 44 -1.54 -25.97 -21.38
N PHE A 45 -2.72 -26.50 -21.08
CA PHE A 45 -4.00 -25.84 -21.34
C PHE A 45 -4.47 -25.01 -20.14
N PRO A 46 -5.26 -23.93 -20.36
CA PRO A 46 -5.89 -23.19 -19.27
C PRO A 46 -6.74 -24.12 -18.43
N ARG A 47 -6.59 -24.02 -17.11
CA ARG A 47 -7.37 -24.82 -16.18
C ARG A 47 -8.87 -24.55 -16.27
N ASP A 48 -9.64 -25.62 -16.30
CA ASP A 48 -11.10 -25.65 -16.42
C ASP A 48 -11.79 -25.34 -15.08
N ASP A 49 -11.12 -25.64 -13.98
CA ASP A 49 -11.64 -25.52 -12.61
C ASP A 49 -11.59 -24.10 -12.04
N VAL A 50 -10.90 -23.18 -12.73
CA VAL A 50 -10.71 -21.79 -12.30
C VAL A 50 -10.99 -20.82 -13.43
N ASP A 51 -11.53 -19.65 -13.11
CA ASP A 51 -11.59 -18.55 -14.08
C ASP A 51 -10.19 -17.94 -14.23
N VAL A 52 -9.41 -18.53 -15.15
CA VAL A 52 -8.04 -18.10 -15.46
C VAL A 52 -7.98 -16.60 -15.82
N ARG A 53 -9.02 -16.06 -16.46
CA ARG A 53 -9.06 -14.64 -16.83
C ARG A 53 -9.22 -13.77 -15.58
N ALA A 54 -10.21 -14.06 -14.74
CA ALA A 54 -10.45 -13.30 -13.51
C ALA A 54 -9.26 -13.37 -12.57
N VAL A 55 -8.68 -14.55 -12.39
CA VAL A 55 -7.50 -14.78 -11.55
C VAL A 55 -6.29 -14.00 -12.08
N ARG A 56 -6.04 -14.03 -13.39
CA ARG A 56 -4.92 -13.28 -13.99
C ARG A 56 -5.04 -11.78 -13.74
N ILE A 57 -6.24 -11.23 -13.91
CA ILE A 57 -6.51 -9.81 -13.64
C ILE A 57 -6.31 -9.52 -12.15
N ALA A 58 -6.93 -10.29 -11.27
CA ALA A 58 -6.81 -10.11 -9.82
C ALA A 58 -5.34 -10.15 -9.36
N ARG A 59 -4.53 -11.10 -9.85
CA ARG A 59 -3.09 -11.17 -9.53
C ARG A 59 -2.32 -9.95 -10.01
N HIS A 60 -2.62 -9.47 -11.21
CA HIS A 60 -1.98 -8.28 -11.75
C HIS A 60 -2.29 -7.04 -10.90
N GLU A 61 -3.58 -6.83 -10.61
CA GLU A 61 -4.03 -5.71 -9.77
C GLU A 61 -3.42 -5.76 -8.37
N ILE A 62 -3.40 -6.93 -7.72
CA ILE A 62 -2.76 -7.08 -6.40
C ILE A 62 -1.29 -6.71 -6.45
N ASN A 63 -0.55 -7.15 -7.47
CA ASN A 63 0.88 -6.82 -7.59
C ASN A 63 1.11 -5.31 -7.78
N CYS A 64 0.31 -4.65 -8.62
CA CYS A 64 0.38 -3.20 -8.80
C CYS A 64 0.06 -2.48 -7.48
N LEU A 65 -1.06 -2.82 -6.85
CA LEU A 65 -1.51 -2.23 -5.59
C LEU A 65 -0.50 -2.47 -4.45
N GLN A 66 0.16 -3.62 -4.39
CA GLN A 66 1.22 -3.88 -3.40
C GLN A 66 2.44 -2.99 -3.60
N ASN A 67 2.81 -2.72 -4.85
CA ASN A 67 3.89 -1.78 -5.17
C ASN A 67 3.50 -0.35 -4.78
N ASP A 68 2.28 0.06 -5.09
CA ASP A 68 1.75 1.39 -4.74
C ASP A 68 1.66 1.56 -3.23
N ARG A 69 1.17 0.54 -2.52
CA ARG A 69 1.14 0.48 -1.05
C ARG A 69 2.53 0.70 -0.47
N LYS A 70 3.56 0.04 -1.03
CA LYS A 70 4.95 0.21 -0.58
C LYS A 70 5.46 1.63 -0.83
N GLN A 71 5.14 2.22 -1.98
CA GLN A 71 5.50 3.62 -2.28
C GLN A 71 4.83 4.59 -1.29
N LYS A 72 3.53 4.43 -1.05
CA LYS A 72 2.77 5.24 -0.09
C LYS A 72 3.30 5.13 1.33
N MET A 73 3.70 3.93 1.76
CA MET A 73 4.33 3.71 3.06
C MET A 73 5.61 4.55 3.22
N ASN A 74 6.47 4.58 2.20
CA ASN A 74 7.71 5.36 2.21
C ASN A 74 7.43 6.87 2.22
N GLU A 75 6.38 7.32 1.53
CA GLU A 75 5.94 8.73 1.55
C GLU A 75 5.44 9.14 2.94
N ILE A 76 4.68 8.27 3.61
CA ILE A 76 4.19 8.49 4.98
C ILE A 76 5.38 8.59 5.94
N GLU A 77 6.33 7.68 5.86
CA GLU A 77 7.55 7.68 6.69
C GLU A 77 8.31 9.01 6.53
N SER A 78 8.52 9.45 5.29
CA SER A 78 9.17 10.73 4.98
C SER A 78 8.42 11.94 5.55
N ALA A 79 7.08 11.94 5.44
CA ALA A 79 6.24 13.00 5.99
C ALA A 79 6.31 13.05 7.52
N LEU A 80 6.31 11.90 8.20
CA LEU A 80 6.45 11.80 9.66
C LEU A 80 7.82 12.29 10.13
N HIS A 81 8.90 11.94 9.43
CA HIS A 81 10.23 12.46 9.72
C HIS A 81 10.29 13.99 9.60
N ALA A 82 9.67 14.55 8.57
CA ALA A 82 9.59 16.00 8.39
C ALA A 82 8.84 16.69 9.55
N ILE A 83 7.70 16.14 9.98
CA ILE A 83 6.93 16.67 11.12
C ILE A 83 7.78 16.64 12.40
N HIS A 84 8.46 15.53 12.68
CA HIS A 84 9.33 15.41 13.86
C HIS A 84 10.55 16.34 13.80
N ALA A 85 11.12 16.54 12.61
CA ALA A 85 12.22 17.49 12.42
C ALA A 85 11.76 18.95 12.66
N GLN A 86 10.58 19.33 12.17
CA GLN A 86 9.97 20.64 12.43
C GLN A 86 9.75 20.86 13.93
N ALA A 87 9.15 19.90 14.62
CA ALA A 87 8.91 19.99 16.06
C ALA A 87 10.22 20.12 16.88
N ARG A 88 11.28 19.41 16.49
CA ARG A 88 12.60 19.54 17.13
C ARG A 88 13.20 20.94 16.95
N ASN A 89 13.13 21.50 15.75
CA ASN A 89 13.67 22.84 15.48
C ASN A 89 12.92 23.93 16.26
N GLU A 90 11.60 23.82 16.40
CA GLU A 90 10.78 24.72 17.22
C GLU A 90 11.17 24.66 18.71
N SER A 91 11.43 23.45 19.23
CA SER A 91 11.85 23.26 20.62
C SER A 91 13.26 23.80 20.93
N ASN A 92 14.20 23.74 19.96
CA ASN A 92 15.54 24.29 20.11
C ASN A 92 15.56 25.82 20.05
N GLY A 93 14.69 26.44 19.24
CA GLY A 93 14.58 27.90 19.12
C GLY A 93 14.02 28.60 20.37
N GLN A 94 13.23 27.89 21.19
CA GLN A 94 12.70 28.44 22.45
C GLN A 94 13.74 28.48 23.57
N GLN A 95 14.70 27.55 23.60
CA GLN A 95 15.74 27.52 24.65
C GLN A 95 16.76 28.66 24.53
N GLN A 96 16.95 29.24 23.34
CA GLN A 96 17.85 30.39 23.14
C GLN A 96 17.26 31.72 23.62
N LYS A 97 15.92 31.87 23.69
CA LYS A 97 15.26 33.12 24.14
C LYS A 97 15.25 33.32 25.66
N THR A 98 15.56 32.29 26.45
CA THR A 98 15.53 32.34 27.92
C THR A 98 16.89 32.65 28.57
N LYS A 99 17.90 33.03 27.78
CA LYS A 99 19.27 33.31 28.27
C LYS A 99 19.74 34.76 28.15
N GLU A 100 18.87 35.70 27.76
CA GLU A 100 19.14 37.15 27.86
C GLU A 100 18.52 37.76 29.11
#